data_AF-A0A3B5L9S0-F1
#
_entry.id   AF-A0A3B5L9S0-F1
#
_cell.length_a   1.000
_cell.length_b   1.000
_cell.length_c   1.000
_cell.angle_alpha   90.00
_cell.angle_beta   90.00
_cell.angle_gamma   90.00
#
_symmetry.space_group_name_H-M   'P 1'
#
loop_
_entity.id
_entity.type
_entity.pdbx_description
1 polymer ?
#
loop_
_entity_poly.entity_id
_entity_poly.type
_entity_poly.pdbx_seq_one_letter_code
_entity_poly.pdbx_strand_id
1 'polypeptide(L)'
;KFWQIFLPRRKKSNGESWNTSNCTTATCIEGKVTVTATVCPNVTLPICTNGRKPVKIYEQNGCCFHYECECVCNVWSGSNYMTFDGQMYNFQQNCSYYLVKEIISKHNLTITRSNNCDPSDSTFCPLALSVTYQSVKAVLTQVKTSGTPTNVVRSSLTGTISVCDIFCTDKIIVYRGSSFSIDLPYSLFGGNTEGQCGTCDNSQANDCRSPNGQIESCSESAGLWTLPGTSCVSPSLPSVTATPFSAVLICNYGLCSLFTPCHSFISPAPFVSSCTYEICNGGNDTCSSLEAYAAECSNAGVCIDWRSDTNGLCEHRCPNNKVYMACGPSVEPTCNDRYNRKFQADVTSSANYTQEGCFCPQGTTLFNTVYDTCVGDCRTDHPAPVSCNICTCKPDVMHY
;
A
#
# COMPACT_ATOMS: atom_id res chain seq x y z
N LYS A 1 41.01 0.98 -31.19
CA LYS A 1 40.53 2.22 -31.83
C LYS A 1 39.05 2.05 -32.14
N PHE A 2 38.18 2.38 -31.18
CA PHE A 2 36.73 2.33 -31.38
C PHE A 2 36.30 3.59 -32.15
N TRP A 3 35.66 3.38 -33.29
CA TRP A 3 35.05 4.46 -34.07
C TRP A 3 33.81 4.95 -33.32
N GLN A 4 33.91 6.13 -32.69
CA GLN A 4 32.72 6.90 -32.35
C GLN A 4 32.08 7.35 -33.67
N ILE A 5 30.94 6.75 -33.99
CA ILE A 5 30.06 7.25 -35.05
C ILE A 5 29.52 8.59 -34.56
N PHE A 6 30.15 9.69 -34.98
CA PHE A 6 29.57 11.02 -34.87
C PHE A 6 28.36 11.06 -35.81
N LEU A 7 27.17 10.86 -35.26
CA LEU A 7 25.94 11.21 -35.97
C LEU A 7 26.06 12.69 -36.41
N PRO A 8 25.76 13.03 -37.68
CA PRO A 8 25.84 14.40 -38.13
C PRO A 8 24.91 15.27 -37.28
N ARG A 9 25.45 16.35 -36.70
CA ARG A 9 24.66 17.36 -35.99
C ARG A 9 23.61 17.89 -36.96
N ARG A 10 22.36 17.44 -36.81
CA ARG A 10 21.21 17.95 -37.57
C ARG A 10 21.20 19.46 -37.44
N LYS A 11 21.32 20.18 -38.55
CA LYS A 11 21.17 21.64 -38.58
C LYS A 11 19.75 21.97 -38.13
N LYS A 12 19.64 22.83 -37.11
CA LYS A 12 18.36 23.28 -36.58
C LYS A 12 17.78 24.34 -37.50
N SER A 13 16.53 24.14 -37.92
CA SER A 13 15.83 25.09 -38.79
C SER A 13 15.50 26.38 -38.03
N ASN A 14 15.36 27.50 -38.74
CA ASN A 14 14.84 28.72 -38.15
C ASN A 14 13.43 28.46 -37.56
N GLY A 15 13.19 28.87 -36.33
CA GLY A 15 11.99 28.58 -35.54
C GLY A 15 12.00 27.24 -34.79
N GLU A 16 12.97 26.35 -35.03
CA GLU A 16 13.04 25.06 -34.33
C GLU A 16 13.41 25.28 -32.86
N SER A 17 12.63 24.68 -31.95
CA SER A 17 12.85 24.70 -30.50
C SER A 17 13.19 23.32 -29.96
N TRP A 18 14.06 23.24 -28.95
CA TRP A 18 14.40 21.99 -28.27
C TRP A 18 14.68 22.25 -26.79
N ASN A 19 14.33 21.28 -25.95
CA ASN A 19 14.64 21.33 -24.54
C ASN A 19 16.13 21.12 -24.30
N THR A 20 16.66 21.85 -23.33
CA THR A 20 18.04 21.72 -22.84
C THR A 20 18.01 21.26 -21.38
N SER A 21 19.14 20.76 -20.87
CA SER A 21 19.22 20.02 -19.60
C SER A 21 18.92 20.84 -18.33
N ASN A 22 18.60 22.14 -18.42
CA ASN A 22 18.48 23.05 -17.27
C ASN A 22 17.14 23.81 -17.26
N CYS A 23 16.02 23.16 -17.59
CA CYS A 23 14.70 23.81 -17.59
C CYS A 23 14.67 25.08 -18.45
N THR A 24 15.28 24.95 -19.61
CA THR A 24 15.40 26.00 -20.60
C THR A 24 15.05 25.43 -21.97
N THR A 25 14.29 26.18 -22.75
CA THR A 25 14.01 25.87 -24.14
C THR A 25 14.93 26.72 -24.99
N ALA A 26 15.70 26.08 -25.86
CA ALA A 26 16.52 26.75 -26.84
C ALA A 26 15.76 26.81 -28.18
N THR A 27 15.74 27.97 -28.80
CA THR A 27 15.09 28.22 -30.09
C THR A 27 16.10 28.82 -31.06
N CYS A 28 16.14 28.32 -32.29
CA CYS A 28 16.95 28.92 -33.36
C CYS A 28 16.16 30.06 -34.01
N ILE A 29 16.63 31.30 -33.86
CA ILE A 29 16.04 32.49 -34.50
C ILE A 29 17.12 33.13 -35.36
N GLU A 30 16.91 33.15 -36.68
CA GLU A 30 17.80 33.74 -37.68
C GLU A 30 19.26 33.24 -37.58
N GLY A 31 19.44 31.95 -37.24
CA GLY A 31 20.76 31.34 -37.08
C GLY A 31 21.42 31.59 -35.72
N LYS A 32 20.77 32.33 -34.82
CA LYS A 32 21.20 32.51 -33.42
C LYS A 32 20.35 31.64 -32.49
N VAL A 33 20.97 30.99 -31.53
CA VAL A 33 20.25 30.25 -30.48
C VAL A 33 19.85 31.22 -29.37
N THR A 34 18.55 31.37 -29.14
CA THR A 34 17.99 32.07 -27.97
C THR A 34 17.55 31.04 -26.95
N VAL A 35 17.90 31.25 -25.69
CA VAL A 35 17.54 30.36 -24.59
C VAL A 35 16.54 31.08 -23.69
N THR A 36 15.37 30.48 -23.49
CA THR A 36 14.34 30.99 -22.58
C THR A 36 14.17 30.00 -21.43
N ALA A 37 14.01 30.53 -20.22
CA ALA A 37 13.67 29.71 -19.06
C ALA A 37 12.26 29.13 -19.22
N THR A 38 12.07 27.87 -18.81
CA THR A 38 10.75 27.26 -18.71
C THR A 38 9.91 28.08 -17.74
N VAL A 39 8.75 28.54 -18.21
CA VAL A 39 7.79 29.28 -17.39
C VAL A 39 6.88 28.28 -16.70
N CYS A 40 6.91 28.25 -15.37
CA CYS A 40 6.03 27.39 -14.58
C CYS A 40 4.74 28.11 -14.19
N PRO A 41 3.61 27.38 -14.05
CA PRO A 41 2.40 27.91 -13.46
C PRO A 41 2.63 28.44 -12.04
N ASN A 42 1.76 29.34 -11.58
CA ASN A 42 1.80 29.78 -10.19
C ASN A 42 1.43 28.61 -9.27
N VAL A 43 2.28 28.34 -8.28
CA VAL A 43 2.09 27.21 -7.38
C VAL A 43 1.25 27.63 -6.18
N THR A 44 0.14 26.94 -5.96
CA THR A 44 -0.70 27.08 -4.77
C THR A 44 -0.51 25.87 -3.85
N LEU A 45 -0.51 26.11 -2.54
CA LEU A 45 -0.49 25.04 -1.54
C LEU A 45 -1.94 24.76 -1.11
N PRO A 46 -2.55 23.62 -1.49
CA PRO A 46 -3.91 23.29 -1.11
C PRO A 46 -4.00 22.94 0.38
N ILE A 47 -5.21 23.01 0.94
CA ILE A 47 -5.52 22.44 2.24
C ILE A 47 -6.23 21.12 1.98
N CYS A 48 -5.64 20.02 2.46
CA CYS A 48 -6.22 18.70 2.27
C CYS A 48 -7.28 18.41 3.33
N THR A 49 -8.50 18.03 2.92
CA THR A 49 -9.62 17.76 3.84
C THR A 49 -9.38 16.54 4.71
N ASN A 50 -8.55 15.60 4.24
CA ASN A 50 -8.09 14.45 5.02
C ASN A 50 -7.04 14.80 6.09
N GLY A 51 -6.64 16.08 6.20
CA GLY A 51 -5.70 16.58 7.20
C GLY A 51 -4.24 16.24 6.93
N ARG A 52 -3.92 15.57 5.80
CA ARG A 52 -2.54 15.29 5.40
C ARG A 52 -1.87 16.52 4.81
N LYS A 53 -0.54 16.52 4.80
CA LYS A 53 0.25 17.55 4.11
C LYS A 53 0.19 17.31 2.60
N PRO A 54 0.00 18.35 1.77
CA PRO A 54 0.10 18.20 0.33
C PRO A 54 1.48 17.71 -0.09
N VAL A 55 1.51 16.80 -1.06
CA VAL A 55 2.74 16.25 -1.64
C VAL A 55 3.17 17.07 -2.85
N LYS A 56 4.48 17.26 -3.00
CA LYS A 56 5.07 18.00 -4.13
C LYS A 56 5.30 17.06 -5.30
N ILE A 57 4.59 17.26 -6.39
CA ILE A 57 4.69 16.43 -7.60
C ILE A 57 5.42 17.22 -8.69
N TYR A 58 6.50 16.66 -9.21
CA TYR A 58 7.24 17.24 -10.34
C TYR A 58 6.63 16.78 -11.67
N GLU A 59 6.58 17.67 -12.64
CA GLU A 59 6.22 17.31 -14.01
C GLU A 59 7.30 16.39 -14.64
N GLN A 60 6.95 15.70 -15.73
CA GLN A 60 7.86 14.74 -16.41
C GLN A 60 9.22 15.32 -16.80
N ASN A 61 9.30 16.63 -17.02
CA ASN A 61 10.53 17.33 -17.37
C ASN A 61 11.39 17.71 -16.14
N GLY A 62 10.89 17.50 -14.92
CA GLY A 62 11.53 17.82 -13.65
C GLY A 62 11.62 19.32 -13.32
N CYS A 63 11.03 20.18 -14.16
CA CYS A 63 11.24 21.63 -14.11
C CYS A 63 10.17 22.37 -13.34
N CYS A 64 8.93 21.99 -13.54
CA CYS A 64 7.79 22.55 -12.83
C CYS A 64 7.25 21.52 -11.84
N PHE A 65 6.52 22.03 -10.85
CA PHE A 65 5.88 21.20 -9.84
C PHE A 65 4.56 21.83 -9.42
N HIS A 66 3.70 21.00 -8.88
CA HIS A 66 2.48 21.41 -8.20
C HIS A 66 2.31 20.60 -6.92
N TYR A 67 1.32 20.99 -6.11
CA TYR A 67 0.96 20.25 -4.91
C TYR A 67 -0.34 19.48 -5.15
N GLU A 68 -0.36 18.23 -4.71
CA GLU A 68 -1.54 17.38 -4.72
C GLU A 68 -1.86 16.92 -3.29
N CYS A 69 -3.15 16.71 -3.02
CA CYS A 69 -3.57 16.00 -1.82
C CYS A 69 -3.59 14.50 -2.11
N GLU A 70 -3.08 13.70 -1.18
CA GLU A 70 -3.01 12.25 -1.34
C GLU A 70 -4.40 11.61 -1.21
N CYS A 71 -4.70 10.63 -2.06
CA CYS A 71 -5.92 9.83 -1.98
C CYS A 71 -5.67 8.58 -1.15
N VAL A 72 -5.72 8.68 0.19
CA VAL A 72 -5.47 7.54 1.08
C VAL A 72 -6.74 7.09 1.81
N CYS A 73 -7.30 5.95 1.41
CA CYS A 73 -8.42 5.31 2.10
C CYS A 73 -7.89 4.26 3.08
N ASN A 74 -8.39 4.29 4.32
CA ASN A 74 -7.95 3.37 5.38
C ASN A 74 -9.13 2.56 5.89
N VAL A 75 -8.89 1.27 6.13
CA VAL A 75 -9.79 0.42 6.89
C VAL A 75 -8.98 -0.31 7.94
N TRP A 76 -9.41 -0.27 9.19
CA TRP A 76 -8.74 -0.98 10.28
C TRP A 76 -9.73 -1.58 11.26
N SER A 77 -9.24 -2.57 11.99
CA SER A 77 -10.06 -3.41 12.88
C SER A 77 -11.28 -3.99 12.15
N GLY A 78 -11.18 -4.17 10.82
CA GLY A 78 -12.23 -4.69 9.95
C GLY A 78 -13.53 -3.87 9.85
N SER A 79 -13.67 -2.71 10.51
CA SER A 79 -14.94 -1.97 10.56
C SER A 79 -14.83 -0.45 10.64
N ASN A 80 -13.66 0.10 10.97
CA ASN A 80 -13.42 1.54 10.92
C ASN A 80 -12.96 1.91 9.52
N TYR A 81 -13.58 2.91 8.94
CA TYR A 81 -13.26 3.41 7.60
C TYR A 81 -12.91 4.89 7.67
N MET A 82 -11.89 5.26 6.90
CA MET A 82 -11.57 6.63 6.54
C MET A 82 -11.51 6.70 5.01
N THR A 83 -12.37 7.51 4.41
CA THR A 83 -12.39 7.75 2.96
C THR A 83 -11.14 8.51 2.50
N PHE A 84 -10.98 8.63 1.18
CA PHE A 84 -9.87 9.39 0.58
C PHE A 84 -9.76 10.83 1.09
N ASP A 85 -10.91 11.47 1.33
CA ASP A 85 -11.00 12.87 1.74
C ASP A 85 -11.18 13.05 3.25
N GLY A 86 -11.10 11.95 4.02
CA GLY A 86 -11.02 11.95 5.48
C GLY A 86 -12.35 11.78 6.23
N GLN A 87 -13.44 11.44 5.54
CA GLN A 87 -14.70 11.12 6.19
C GLN A 87 -14.58 9.81 6.95
N MET A 88 -14.80 9.89 8.25
CA MET A 88 -14.78 8.75 9.17
C MET A 88 -16.16 8.12 9.31
N TYR A 89 -16.21 6.79 9.33
CA TYR A 89 -17.42 6.05 9.67
C TYR A 89 -17.11 4.64 10.15
N ASN A 90 -18.07 4.02 10.85
CA ASN A 90 -18.02 2.61 11.21
C ASN A 90 -19.03 1.84 10.36
N PHE A 91 -18.60 0.69 9.83
CA PHE A 91 -19.45 -0.20 9.07
C PHE A 91 -19.06 -1.65 9.34
N GLN A 92 -19.99 -2.43 9.90
CA GLN A 92 -19.76 -3.80 10.30
C GLN A 92 -20.80 -4.72 9.66
N GLN A 93 -20.48 -5.23 8.47
CA GLN A 93 -21.26 -6.27 7.81
C GLN A 93 -20.34 -7.28 7.12
N ASN A 94 -20.72 -8.56 7.19
CA ASN A 94 -19.95 -9.66 6.65
C ASN A 94 -20.41 -10.02 5.22
N CYS A 95 -20.23 -9.10 4.28
CA CYS A 95 -20.44 -9.35 2.84
C CYS A 95 -19.22 -8.93 2.03
N SER A 96 -19.32 -9.09 0.70
CA SER A 96 -18.34 -8.53 -0.21
C SER A 96 -18.81 -7.17 -0.72
N TYR A 97 -17.91 -6.19 -0.72
CA TYR A 97 -18.22 -4.79 -1.06
C TYR A 97 -17.21 -4.19 -2.02
N TYR A 98 -17.67 -3.25 -2.84
CA TYR A 98 -16.80 -2.35 -3.59
C TYR A 98 -16.22 -1.30 -2.63
N LEU A 99 -14.90 -1.34 -2.47
CA LEU A 99 -14.17 -0.29 -1.78
C LEU A 99 -13.90 0.87 -2.73
N VAL A 100 -13.42 0.53 -3.92
CA VAL A 100 -13.09 1.48 -4.99
C VAL A 100 -13.51 0.91 -6.33
N LYS A 101 -14.14 1.74 -7.15
CA LYS A 101 -14.40 1.52 -8.56
C LYS A 101 -14.21 2.84 -9.30
N GLU A 102 -13.77 2.78 -10.56
CA GLU A 102 -13.75 3.99 -11.39
C GLU A 102 -15.16 4.41 -11.80
N ILE A 103 -15.47 5.71 -11.66
CA ILE A 103 -16.72 6.29 -12.20
C ILE A 103 -16.72 6.15 -13.72
N ILE A 104 -15.63 6.60 -14.36
CA ILE A 104 -15.33 6.41 -15.77
C ILE A 104 -14.17 5.42 -15.87
N SER A 105 -14.45 4.22 -16.37
CA SER A 105 -13.43 3.18 -16.52
C SER A 105 -12.36 3.60 -17.53
N LYS A 106 -11.18 3.97 -17.03
CA LYS A 106 -10.01 4.38 -17.81
C LYS A 106 -8.88 3.38 -17.66
N HIS A 107 -8.67 2.91 -16.43
CA HIS A 107 -7.63 1.95 -16.09
C HIS A 107 -8.18 0.61 -15.64
N ASN A 108 -9.51 0.42 -15.64
CA ASN A 108 -10.15 -0.79 -15.16
C ASN A 108 -9.77 -1.07 -13.69
N LEU A 109 -9.70 -0.02 -12.87
CA LEU A 109 -9.43 -0.14 -11.44
C LEU A 109 -10.71 -0.59 -10.72
N THR A 110 -10.61 -1.67 -9.96
CA THR A 110 -11.66 -2.13 -9.04
C THR A 110 -11.02 -2.80 -7.84
N ILE A 111 -11.37 -2.34 -6.65
CA ILE A 111 -10.90 -2.88 -5.38
C ILE A 111 -12.11 -3.33 -4.58
N THR A 112 -12.14 -4.61 -4.22
CA THR A 112 -13.23 -5.19 -3.46
C THR A 112 -12.72 -5.88 -2.21
N ARG A 113 -13.51 -5.76 -1.16
CA ARG A 113 -13.35 -6.51 0.08
C ARG A 113 -14.23 -7.74 0.01
N SER A 114 -13.74 -8.88 0.47
CA SER A 114 -14.54 -10.07 0.72
C SER A 114 -14.05 -10.79 1.97
N ASN A 115 -14.94 -11.55 2.60
CA ASN A 115 -14.58 -12.50 3.64
C ASN A 115 -14.45 -13.86 2.97
N ASN A 116 -13.23 -14.31 2.69
CA ASN A 116 -13.01 -15.60 2.06
C ASN A 116 -12.78 -16.66 3.14
N CYS A 117 -13.87 -17.08 3.79
CA CYS A 117 -13.79 -18.14 4.78
C CYS A 117 -13.57 -19.47 4.06
N ASP A 118 -12.61 -20.27 4.53
CA ASP A 118 -12.52 -21.66 4.09
C ASP A 118 -13.75 -22.41 4.64
N PRO A 119 -14.63 -22.97 3.79
CA PRO A 119 -15.78 -23.72 4.28
C PRO A 119 -15.39 -24.96 5.11
N SER A 120 -14.13 -25.41 5.03
CA SER A 120 -13.57 -26.51 5.81
C SER A 120 -12.91 -26.10 7.14
N ASP A 121 -12.57 -24.83 7.32
CA ASP A 121 -12.10 -24.25 8.60
C ASP A 121 -12.94 -23.01 8.94
N SER A 122 -14.08 -23.24 9.60
CA SER A 122 -14.98 -22.18 10.06
C SER A 122 -14.36 -21.25 11.12
N THR A 123 -13.18 -21.57 11.66
CA THR A 123 -12.48 -20.75 12.65
C THR A 123 -11.49 -19.75 12.04
N PHE A 124 -11.23 -19.84 10.73
CA PHE A 124 -10.36 -18.90 10.03
C PHE A 124 -11.06 -18.29 8.82
N CYS A 125 -11.47 -17.03 8.97
CA CYS A 125 -12.04 -16.27 7.88
C CYS A 125 -11.26 -14.98 7.66
N PRO A 126 -10.18 -15.03 6.86
CA PRO A 126 -9.39 -13.86 6.59
C PRO A 126 -10.15 -12.87 5.72
N LEU A 127 -9.95 -11.59 6.03
CA LEU A 127 -10.34 -10.49 5.18
C LEU A 127 -9.52 -10.55 3.88
N ALA A 128 -10.15 -10.67 2.73
CA ALA A 128 -9.48 -10.68 1.44
C ALA A 128 -9.73 -9.36 0.70
N LEU A 129 -8.67 -8.82 0.10
CA LEU A 129 -8.71 -7.64 -0.74
C LEU A 129 -8.41 -8.06 -2.17
N SER A 130 -9.39 -7.97 -3.06
CA SER A 130 -9.24 -8.26 -4.48
C SER A 130 -9.04 -6.97 -5.25
N VAL A 131 -8.00 -6.93 -6.06
CA VAL A 131 -7.54 -5.74 -6.78
C VAL A 131 -7.47 -6.08 -8.25
N THR A 132 -8.21 -5.35 -9.06
CA THR A 132 -8.12 -5.38 -10.51
C THR A 132 -7.57 -4.04 -10.97
N TYR A 133 -6.51 -4.05 -11.77
CA TYR A 133 -5.95 -2.88 -12.43
C TYR A 133 -5.47 -3.28 -13.82
N GLN A 134 -5.99 -2.61 -14.85
CA GLN A 134 -5.79 -2.96 -16.26
C GLN A 134 -6.16 -4.43 -16.54
N SER A 135 -5.18 -5.26 -16.89
CA SER A 135 -5.35 -6.70 -17.13
C SER A 135 -4.96 -7.57 -15.92
N VAL A 136 -4.49 -6.97 -14.83
CA VAL A 136 -3.93 -7.69 -13.68
C VAL A 136 -4.98 -7.83 -12.58
N LYS A 137 -5.06 -9.04 -12.01
CA LYS A 137 -5.87 -9.36 -10.84
C LYS A 137 -5.01 -9.94 -9.73
N ALA A 138 -5.04 -9.31 -8.57
CA ALA A 138 -4.36 -9.75 -7.36
C ALA A 138 -5.38 -9.89 -6.21
N VAL A 139 -5.13 -10.84 -5.32
CA VAL A 139 -5.91 -11.07 -4.10
C VAL A 139 -4.93 -11.12 -2.94
N LEU A 140 -5.04 -10.16 -2.03
CA LEU A 140 -4.30 -10.11 -0.78
C LEU A 140 -5.17 -10.74 0.30
N THR A 141 -4.65 -11.74 1.00
CA THR A 141 -5.39 -12.47 2.04
C THR A 141 -4.42 -13.08 3.05
N GLN A 142 -4.93 -13.81 4.04
CA GLN A 142 -4.10 -14.58 4.96
C GLN A 142 -4.33 -16.08 4.78
N VAL A 143 -3.32 -16.88 5.06
CA VAL A 143 -3.42 -18.34 5.19
C VAL A 143 -2.91 -18.74 6.57
N LYS A 144 -3.55 -19.73 7.20
CA LYS A 144 -3.00 -20.36 8.41
C LYS A 144 -1.95 -21.38 8.00
N THR A 145 -0.69 -21.15 8.37
CA THR A 145 0.39 -22.14 8.25
C THR A 145 0.87 -22.49 9.66
N SER A 146 0.79 -23.76 10.05
CA SER A 146 1.17 -24.24 11.39
C SER A 146 0.49 -23.48 12.55
N GLY A 147 -0.77 -23.08 12.37
CA GLY A 147 -1.56 -22.37 13.37
C GLY A 147 -1.38 -20.85 13.40
N THR A 148 -0.45 -20.28 12.62
CA THR A 148 -0.20 -18.83 12.57
C THR A 148 -0.72 -18.23 11.26
N PRO A 149 -1.55 -17.16 11.29
CA PRO A 149 -1.95 -16.42 10.09
C PRO A 149 -0.75 -15.74 9.44
N THR A 150 -0.57 -15.97 8.14
CA THR A 150 0.49 -15.36 7.32
C THR A 150 -0.13 -14.63 6.14
N ASN A 151 0.29 -13.40 5.90
CA ASN A 151 -0.17 -12.62 4.74
C ASN A 151 0.36 -13.23 3.44
N VAL A 152 -0.50 -13.40 2.45
CA VAL A 152 -0.15 -13.92 1.12
C VAL A 152 -0.81 -13.10 0.03
N VAL A 153 -0.12 -12.97 -1.09
CA VAL A 153 -0.66 -12.36 -2.31
C VAL A 153 -0.77 -13.42 -3.39
N ARG A 154 -2.00 -13.64 -3.88
CA ARG A 154 -2.29 -14.56 -4.99
C ARG A 154 -2.61 -13.74 -6.23
N SER A 155 -2.09 -14.14 -7.39
CA SER A 155 -2.38 -13.44 -8.64
C SER A 155 -2.62 -14.38 -9.79
N SER A 156 -3.58 -14.02 -10.63
CA SER A 156 -3.81 -14.66 -11.93
C SER A 156 -3.20 -13.77 -12.99
N LEU A 157 -1.94 -14.03 -13.36
CA LEU A 157 -1.24 -13.30 -14.41
C LEU A 157 -1.30 -14.09 -15.72
N THR A 158 -1.77 -13.46 -16.80
CA THR A 158 -1.53 -13.91 -18.17
C THR A 158 -0.56 -12.92 -18.83
N GLY A 159 0.74 -13.06 -18.59
CA GLY A 159 1.78 -12.20 -19.16
C GLY A 159 3.01 -12.04 -18.26
N THR A 160 4.00 -11.26 -18.72
CA THR A 160 5.33 -11.04 -18.08
C THR A 160 5.35 -10.01 -16.93
N ILE A 161 4.21 -9.45 -16.54
CA ILE A 161 4.09 -8.42 -15.49
C ILE A 161 3.91 -9.12 -14.14
N SER A 162 4.73 -8.79 -13.13
CA SER A 162 4.61 -9.38 -11.79
C SER A 162 3.75 -8.53 -10.86
N VAL A 163 3.11 -9.12 -9.86
CA VAL A 163 2.28 -8.43 -8.85
C VAL A 163 3.00 -7.25 -8.20
N CYS A 164 4.30 -7.42 -7.91
CA CYS A 164 5.07 -6.35 -7.31
C CYS A 164 5.39 -5.18 -8.26
N ASP A 165 5.30 -5.36 -9.58
CA ASP A 165 5.50 -4.26 -10.54
C ASP A 165 4.38 -3.22 -10.52
N ILE A 166 3.22 -3.57 -9.94
CA ILE A 166 2.05 -2.69 -9.86
C ILE A 166 1.78 -2.32 -8.41
N PHE A 167 1.89 -3.29 -7.49
CA PHE A 167 1.43 -3.10 -6.11
C PHE A 167 2.54 -2.86 -5.09
N CYS A 168 3.80 -3.19 -5.40
CA CYS A 168 4.94 -2.99 -4.47
C CYS A 168 5.76 -1.74 -4.79
N THR A 169 5.90 -1.36 -6.07
CA THR A 169 6.73 -0.23 -6.51
C THR A 169 6.07 1.14 -6.31
N ASP A 170 4.75 1.25 -6.56
CA ASP A 170 4.00 2.52 -6.44
C ASP A 170 3.18 2.61 -5.14
N LYS A 171 3.37 1.65 -4.21
CA LYS A 171 2.71 1.60 -2.87
C LYS A 171 1.18 1.78 -2.89
N ILE A 172 0.52 1.33 -3.95
CA ILE A 172 -0.91 1.56 -4.17
C ILE A 172 -1.77 0.96 -3.04
N ILE A 173 -1.30 -0.14 -2.41
CA ILE A 173 -2.04 -0.86 -1.38
C ILE A 173 -1.11 -1.43 -0.31
N VAL A 174 -1.40 -1.15 0.95
CA VAL A 174 -0.80 -1.80 2.13
C VAL A 174 -1.84 -2.68 2.78
N TYR A 175 -1.54 -3.96 3.00
CA TYR A 175 -2.44 -4.92 3.65
C TYR A 175 -1.76 -5.58 4.85
N ARG A 176 -2.46 -5.58 6.00
CA ARG A 176 -2.03 -6.11 7.29
C ARG A 176 -3.13 -6.94 7.95
N GLY A 177 -3.71 -7.90 7.22
CA GLY A 177 -4.73 -8.79 7.77
C GLY A 177 -6.08 -8.11 8.03
N SER A 178 -6.25 -7.52 9.22
CA SER A 178 -7.46 -6.79 9.64
C SER A 178 -7.47 -5.32 9.23
N SER A 179 -6.32 -4.80 8.77
CA SER A 179 -6.15 -3.41 8.34
C SER A 179 -5.60 -3.33 6.92
N PHE A 180 -6.05 -2.35 6.15
CA PHE A 180 -5.49 -2.02 4.86
C PHE A 180 -5.56 -0.51 4.57
N SER A 181 -4.61 -0.05 3.78
CA SER A 181 -4.51 1.32 3.29
C SER A 181 -4.43 1.27 1.76
N ILE A 182 -5.24 2.08 1.08
CA ILE A 182 -5.30 2.18 -0.38
C ILE A 182 -4.86 3.60 -0.73
N ASP A 183 -3.70 3.73 -1.35
CA ASP A 183 -3.11 4.98 -1.79
C ASP A 183 -3.23 5.07 -3.32
N LEU A 184 -4.05 5.99 -3.81
CA LEU A 184 -4.25 6.19 -5.25
C LEU A 184 -3.56 7.46 -5.72
N PRO A 185 -2.76 7.41 -6.79
CA PRO A 185 -2.19 8.61 -7.37
C PRO A 185 -3.29 9.54 -7.89
N TYR A 186 -3.36 10.74 -7.33
CA TYR A 186 -4.36 11.75 -7.69
C TYR A 186 -4.33 12.05 -9.19
N SER A 187 -3.15 12.09 -9.81
CA SER A 187 -2.97 12.29 -11.25
C SER A 187 -3.69 11.25 -12.14
N LEU A 188 -3.98 10.05 -11.63
CA LEU A 188 -4.67 8.99 -12.39
C LEU A 188 -6.14 8.86 -11.99
N PHE A 189 -6.45 8.98 -10.69
CA PHE A 189 -7.76 8.61 -10.14
C PHE A 189 -8.52 9.77 -9.48
N GLY A 190 -7.93 10.96 -9.38
CA GLY A 190 -8.57 12.14 -8.83
C GLY A 190 -9.90 12.45 -9.52
N GLY A 191 -10.95 12.64 -8.71
CA GLY A 191 -12.32 12.88 -9.14
C GLY A 191 -12.97 11.72 -9.91
N ASN A 192 -12.38 10.51 -9.90
CA ASN A 192 -12.84 9.37 -10.69
C ASN A 192 -13.05 8.10 -9.87
N THR A 193 -13.16 8.17 -8.54
CA THR A 193 -13.41 7.01 -7.67
C THR A 193 -14.83 7.02 -7.11
N GLU A 194 -15.40 5.84 -6.90
CA GLU A 194 -16.66 5.61 -6.18
C GLU A 194 -16.56 4.31 -5.36
N GLY A 195 -17.39 4.14 -4.33
CA GLY A 195 -17.36 2.99 -3.43
C GLY A 195 -17.33 3.39 -1.96
N GLN A 196 -17.04 2.45 -1.08
CA GLN A 196 -16.90 2.70 0.36
C GLN A 196 -15.75 3.68 0.71
N CYS A 197 -14.76 3.85 -0.17
CA CYS A 197 -13.67 4.81 0.03
C CYS A 197 -13.97 6.24 -0.46
N GLY A 198 -15.16 6.48 -1.04
CA GLY A 198 -15.57 7.80 -1.51
C GLY A 198 -14.93 8.25 -2.82
N THR A 199 -15.14 9.53 -3.15
CA THR A 199 -14.57 10.18 -4.33
C THR A 199 -13.30 10.89 -3.90
N CYS A 200 -12.15 10.64 -4.54
CA CYS A 200 -10.95 11.42 -4.22
C CYS A 200 -10.98 12.78 -4.93
N ASP A 201 -11.67 13.77 -4.35
CA ASP A 201 -11.75 15.11 -4.91
C ASP A 201 -11.50 16.23 -3.90
N ASN A 202 -10.94 15.87 -2.73
CA ASN A 202 -10.65 16.76 -1.62
C ASN A 202 -11.93 17.42 -1.06
N SER A 203 -13.03 16.65 -0.98
CA SER A 203 -14.31 17.08 -0.41
C SER A 203 -15.04 15.91 0.28
N GLN A 204 -15.19 16.01 1.60
CA GLN A 204 -15.98 15.04 2.39
C GLN A 204 -17.49 15.05 2.07
N ALA A 205 -18.00 16.07 1.37
CA ALA A 205 -19.44 16.27 1.17
C ALA A 205 -20.10 15.18 0.30
N ASN A 206 -19.33 14.47 -0.53
CA ASN A 206 -19.82 13.45 -1.46
C ASN A 206 -19.21 12.07 -1.22
N ASP A 207 -18.43 11.90 -0.14
CA ASP A 207 -17.75 10.66 0.20
C ASP A 207 -18.74 9.52 0.47
N CYS A 208 -19.88 9.84 1.09
CA CYS A 208 -20.94 8.90 1.41
C CYS A 208 -21.95 8.75 0.26
N ARG A 209 -21.48 8.72 -1.00
CA ARG A 209 -22.34 8.55 -2.17
C ARG A 209 -22.63 7.07 -2.41
N SER A 210 -23.91 6.73 -2.53
CA SER A 210 -24.39 5.39 -2.86
C SER A 210 -24.34 5.12 -4.37
N PRO A 211 -24.49 3.85 -4.83
CA PRO A 211 -24.41 3.51 -6.26
C PRO A 211 -25.44 4.21 -7.16
N ASN A 212 -26.58 4.63 -6.61
CA ASN A 212 -27.61 5.39 -7.35
C ASN A 212 -27.29 6.89 -7.43
N GLY A 213 -26.21 7.33 -6.79
CA GLY A 213 -25.73 8.70 -6.75
C GLY A 213 -26.27 9.57 -5.61
N GLN A 214 -27.14 9.06 -4.74
CA GLN A 214 -27.62 9.78 -3.56
C GLN A 214 -26.55 9.82 -2.47
N ILE A 215 -26.52 10.91 -1.70
CA ILE A 215 -25.62 11.12 -0.57
C ILE A 215 -26.44 10.93 0.71
N GLU A 216 -26.03 9.97 1.54
CA GLU A 216 -26.67 9.63 2.81
C GLU A 216 -25.61 9.53 3.92
N SER A 217 -25.92 8.92 5.06
CA SER A 217 -24.86 8.57 6.01
C SER A 217 -23.93 7.53 5.39
N CYS A 218 -22.63 7.61 5.68
CA CYS A 218 -21.66 6.65 5.16
C CYS A 218 -21.97 5.21 5.60
N SER A 219 -22.51 5.00 6.81
CA SER A 219 -22.94 3.67 7.28
C SER A 219 -24.10 3.08 6.46
N GLU A 220 -25.05 3.90 6.01
CA GLU A 220 -26.17 3.47 5.17
C GLU A 220 -25.68 3.20 3.74
N SER A 221 -24.95 4.17 3.16
CA SER A 221 -24.44 4.06 1.79
C SER A 221 -23.44 2.91 1.63
N ALA A 222 -22.61 2.62 2.64
CA ALA A 222 -21.65 1.52 2.61
C ALA A 222 -22.32 0.16 2.41
N GLY A 223 -23.51 -0.04 2.97
CA GLY A 223 -24.30 -1.26 2.81
C GLY A 223 -24.86 -1.46 1.40
N LEU A 224 -24.94 -0.40 0.59
CA LEU A 224 -25.46 -0.46 -0.77
C LEU A 224 -24.39 -0.83 -1.81
N TRP A 225 -23.10 -0.76 -1.44
CA TRP A 225 -21.96 -1.11 -2.30
C TRP A 225 -21.68 -2.63 -2.36
N THR A 226 -22.68 -3.48 -2.12
CA THR A 226 -22.55 -4.95 -2.14
C THR A 226 -22.22 -5.49 -3.53
N LEU A 227 -21.38 -6.53 -3.58
CA LEU A 227 -21.16 -7.29 -4.80
C LEU A 227 -22.38 -8.18 -5.13
N PRO A 228 -22.82 -8.25 -6.40
CA PRO A 228 -23.89 -9.17 -6.80
C PRO A 228 -23.53 -10.64 -6.49
N GLY A 229 -24.51 -11.40 -5.99
CA GLY A 229 -24.38 -12.85 -5.82
C GLY A 229 -23.73 -13.31 -4.50
N THR A 230 -23.44 -12.42 -3.55
CA THR A 230 -22.95 -12.81 -2.23
C THR A 230 -24.06 -12.80 -1.18
N SER A 231 -24.23 -13.91 -0.45
CA SER A 231 -25.16 -13.98 0.67
C SER A 231 -24.64 -13.18 1.86
N CYS A 232 -25.41 -12.17 2.27
CA CYS A 232 -25.08 -11.33 3.41
C CYS A 232 -25.57 -11.94 4.72
N VAL A 233 -24.67 -12.05 5.71
CA VAL A 233 -25.06 -12.31 7.10
C VAL A 233 -24.82 -11.03 7.88
N SER A 234 -25.90 -10.43 8.40
CA SER A 234 -25.76 -9.31 9.34
C SER A 234 -25.12 -9.85 10.63
N PRO A 235 -23.97 -9.33 11.06
CA PRO A 235 -23.39 -9.73 12.34
C PRO A 235 -24.35 -9.33 13.46
N SER A 236 -24.50 -10.20 14.45
CA SER A 236 -25.20 -9.88 15.70
C SER A 236 -24.44 -8.75 16.41
N LEU A 237 -25.16 -7.74 16.91
CA LEU A 237 -24.56 -6.70 17.75
C LEU A 237 -23.77 -7.35 18.91
N PRO A 238 -22.48 -7.01 19.11
CA PRO A 238 -21.76 -7.50 20.27
C PRO A 238 -22.45 -7.05 21.57
N SER A 239 -22.46 -7.94 22.55
CA SER A 239 -22.96 -7.62 23.89
C SER A 239 -22.00 -6.62 24.54
N VAL A 240 -22.52 -5.45 24.91
CA VAL A 240 -21.78 -4.43 25.67
C VAL A 240 -21.37 -5.05 27.00
N THR A 241 -20.08 -5.34 27.14
CA THR A 241 -19.47 -5.79 28.40
C THR A 241 -18.69 -4.63 29.02
N ALA A 242 -18.57 -4.64 30.35
CA ALA A 242 -17.93 -3.57 31.09
C ALA A 242 -16.47 -3.36 30.66
N THR A 243 -16.10 -2.10 30.48
CA THR A 243 -14.80 -1.64 29.96
C THR A 243 -13.66 -1.87 30.96
N PRO A 244 -12.54 -2.50 30.56
CA PRO A 244 -11.33 -2.52 31.37
C PRO A 244 -10.65 -1.13 31.34
N PHE A 245 -10.40 -0.54 32.51
CA PHE A 245 -9.74 0.78 32.65
C PHE A 245 -8.35 0.84 31.98
N SER A 246 -7.65 -0.30 31.90
CA SER A 246 -6.32 -0.44 31.29
C SER A 246 -6.31 -0.22 29.77
N ALA A 247 -7.41 -0.53 29.07
CA ALA A 247 -7.47 -0.41 27.61
C ALA A 247 -7.58 1.07 27.18
N VAL A 248 -8.32 1.90 27.92
CA VAL A 248 -8.49 3.35 27.64
C VAL A 248 -7.16 4.10 27.78
N LEU A 249 -6.30 3.63 28.69
CA LEU A 249 -4.97 4.19 28.89
C LEU A 249 -4.07 3.97 27.67
N ILE A 250 -4.20 2.84 26.98
CA ILE A 250 -3.36 2.47 25.84
C ILE A 250 -3.69 3.29 24.59
N CYS A 251 -4.97 3.51 24.30
CA CYS A 251 -5.37 4.37 23.19
C CYS A 251 -4.83 5.80 23.37
N ASN A 252 -4.97 6.36 24.58
CA ASN A 252 -4.51 7.72 24.85
C ASN A 252 -2.98 7.82 24.97
N TYR A 253 -2.34 6.94 25.74
CA TYR A 253 -0.89 6.97 25.94
C TYR A 253 -0.13 6.59 24.67
N GLY A 254 -0.53 5.50 24.02
CA GLY A 254 0.07 5.04 22.77
C GLY A 254 -0.06 6.11 21.70
N LEU A 255 -1.28 6.39 21.23
CA LEU A 255 -1.48 7.27 20.08
C LEU A 255 -1.08 8.74 20.32
N CYS A 256 -1.15 9.24 21.57
CA CYS A 256 -0.80 10.65 21.84
C CYS A 256 0.65 10.85 22.31
N SER A 257 1.26 9.94 23.08
CA SER A 257 2.62 10.14 23.60
C SER A 257 3.68 9.41 22.77
N LEU A 258 3.46 8.13 22.48
CA LEU A 258 4.46 7.31 21.79
C LEU A 258 4.66 7.74 20.34
N PHE A 259 3.57 8.14 19.67
CA PHE A 259 3.58 8.56 18.27
C PHE A 259 3.79 10.07 18.05
N THR A 260 4.18 10.84 19.07
CA THR A 260 4.44 12.29 18.92
C THR A 260 5.30 12.66 17.70
N PRO A 261 6.38 11.92 17.33
CA PRO A 261 7.15 12.21 16.13
C PRO A 261 6.34 12.21 14.81
N CYS A 262 5.24 11.46 14.76
CA CYS A 262 4.39 11.29 13.59
C CYS A 262 3.23 12.31 13.50
N HIS A 263 2.85 12.94 14.61
CA HIS A 263 1.67 13.82 14.68
C HIS A 263 1.68 14.98 13.69
N SER A 264 2.88 15.43 13.31
CA SER A 264 3.05 16.51 12.33
C SER A 264 2.80 16.05 10.88
N PHE A 265 2.65 14.75 10.64
CA PHE A 265 2.41 14.14 9.33
C PHE A 265 1.01 13.53 9.24
N ILE A 266 0.62 12.76 10.24
CA ILE A 266 -0.66 12.05 10.29
C ILE A 266 -1.40 12.42 11.58
N SER A 267 -2.64 12.88 11.48
CA SER A 267 -3.47 13.17 12.65
C SER A 267 -3.78 11.90 13.43
N PRO A 268 -3.53 11.85 14.76
CA PRO A 268 -3.90 10.69 15.59
C PRO A 268 -5.40 10.62 15.87
N ALA A 269 -6.15 11.72 15.69
CA ALA A 269 -7.54 11.84 16.15
C ALA A 269 -8.49 10.73 15.60
N PRO A 270 -8.45 10.36 14.31
CA PRO A 270 -9.28 9.28 13.78
C PRO A 270 -9.00 7.93 14.48
N PHE A 271 -7.73 7.61 14.69
CA PHE A 271 -7.29 6.35 15.30
C PHE A 271 -7.61 6.32 16.80
N VAL A 272 -7.46 7.45 17.51
CA VAL A 272 -7.84 7.58 18.93
C VAL A 272 -9.34 7.38 19.09
N SER A 273 -10.15 8.00 18.22
CA SER A 273 -11.61 7.87 18.27
C SER A 273 -12.04 6.41 18.08
N SER A 274 -11.52 5.72 17.07
CA SER A 274 -11.83 4.31 16.82
C SER A 274 -11.35 3.39 17.95
N CYS A 275 -10.12 3.59 18.45
CA CYS A 275 -9.58 2.81 19.56
C CYS A 275 -10.44 2.95 20.83
N THR A 276 -10.88 4.17 21.14
CA THR A 276 -11.74 4.43 22.30
C THR A 276 -13.13 3.82 22.11
N TYR A 277 -13.68 3.90 20.89
CA TYR A 277 -14.98 3.31 20.54
C TYR A 277 -14.96 1.77 20.65
N GLU A 278 -13.89 1.12 20.20
CA GLU A 278 -13.72 -0.33 20.28
C GLU A 278 -13.77 -0.82 21.74
N ILE A 279 -13.04 -0.14 22.63
CA ILE A 279 -13.06 -0.45 24.06
C ILE A 279 -14.46 -0.32 24.63
N CYS A 280 -15.13 0.80 24.36
CA CYS A 280 -16.48 1.08 24.88
C CYS A 280 -17.52 0.04 24.47
N ASN A 281 -17.33 -0.63 23.34
CA ASN A 281 -18.24 -1.66 22.84
C ASN A 281 -17.80 -3.10 23.18
N GLY A 282 -16.94 -3.26 24.18
CA GLY A 282 -16.48 -4.57 24.66
C GLY A 282 -15.38 -5.21 23.78
N GLY A 283 -14.77 -4.44 22.87
CA GLY A 283 -13.59 -4.85 22.13
C GLY A 283 -12.35 -4.83 23.00
N ASN A 284 -11.57 -5.91 22.98
CA ASN A 284 -10.27 -5.99 23.66
C ASN A 284 -9.07 -5.71 22.73
N ASP A 285 -9.30 -5.57 21.41
CA ASP A 285 -8.23 -5.43 20.42
C ASP A 285 -7.89 -3.96 20.14
N THR A 286 -7.26 -3.31 21.12
CA THR A 286 -6.71 -1.94 20.96
C THR A 286 -5.48 -1.90 20.04
N CYS A 287 -4.87 -3.06 19.79
CA CYS A 287 -3.63 -3.19 19.03
C CYS A 287 -3.86 -2.92 17.54
N SER A 288 -5.02 -3.27 16.99
CA SER A 288 -5.37 -2.99 15.59
C SER A 288 -5.34 -1.49 15.27
N SER A 289 -5.85 -0.63 16.16
CA SER A 289 -5.81 0.82 15.97
C SER A 289 -4.39 1.40 16.08
N LEU A 290 -3.56 0.87 17.00
CA LEU A 290 -2.14 1.24 17.11
C LEU A 290 -1.33 0.80 15.89
N GLU A 291 -1.55 -0.43 15.42
CA GLU A 291 -0.90 -0.99 14.23
C GLU A 291 -1.24 -0.18 12.98
N ALA A 292 -2.51 0.18 12.81
CA ALA A 292 -2.95 1.00 11.68
C ALA A 292 -2.28 2.38 11.70
N TYR A 293 -2.19 3.03 12.87
CA TYR A 293 -1.52 4.32 12.97
C TYR A 293 0.00 4.20 12.74
N ALA A 294 0.65 3.17 13.29
CA ALA A 294 2.06 2.89 13.05
C ALA A 294 2.37 2.65 11.57
N ALA A 295 1.49 1.97 10.85
CA ALA A 295 1.61 1.77 9.42
C ALA A 295 1.58 3.09 8.65
N GLU A 296 0.64 3.99 8.98
CA GLU A 296 0.55 5.31 8.35
C GLU A 296 1.75 6.21 8.68
N CYS A 297 2.25 6.13 9.91
CA CYS A 297 3.49 6.82 10.29
C CYS A 297 4.69 6.32 9.50
N SER A 298 4.84 5.00 9.38
CA SER A 298 5.93 4.39 8.60
C SER A 298 5.82 4.73 7.12
N ASN A 299 4.60 4.81 6.57
CA ASN A 299 4.33 5.27 5.22
C ASN A 299 4.69 6.75 5.03
N ALA A 300 4.54 7.59 6.06
CA ALA A 300 5.02 8.97 6.07
C ALA A 300 6.53 9.10 6.32
N GLY A 301 7.25 7.98 6.45
CA GLY A 301 8.70 7.94 6.68
C GLY A 301 9.12 8.07 8.15
N VAL A 302 8.17 7.91 9.08
CA VAL A 302 8.40 7.97 10.53
C VAL A 302 8.11 6.60 11.14
N CYS A 303 9.15 5.78 11.30
CA CYS A 303 9.00 4.47 11.94
C CYS A 303 9.14 4.55 13.46
N ILE A 304 8.27 3.84 14.18
CA ILE A 304 8.24 3.80 15.64
C ILE A 304 8.08 2.35 16.08
N ASP A 305 8.98 1.86 16.95
CA ASP A 305 8.91 0.50 17.52
C ASP A 305 7.89 0.40 18.65
N TRP A 306 6.62 0.47 18.27
CA TRP A 306 5.53 0.72 19.20
C TRP A 306 5.14 -0.49 20.06
N ARG A 307 5.38 -1.71 19.56
CA ARG A 307 5.00 -2.94 20.29
C ARG A 307 5.85 -3.16 21.52
N SER A 308 7.11 -2.72 21.50
CA SER A 308 8.03 -2.80 22.64
C SER A 308 7.49 -2.06 23.88
N ASP A 309 6.77 -0.95 23.68
CA ASP A 309 6.16 -0.13 24.73
C ASP A 309 4.81 -0.68 25.25
N THR A 310 4.30 -1.77 24.68
CA THR A 310 3.01 -2.37 25.08
C THR A 310 3.13 -3.42 26.19
N ASN A 311 4.34 -3.66 26.72
CA ASN A 311 4.61 -4.69 27.73
C ASN A 311 4.06 -6.08 27.35
N GLY A 312 4.12 -6.42 26.06
CA GLY A 312 3.67 -7.70 25.51
C GLY A 312 2.17 -7.79 25.23
N LEU A 313 1.37 -6.76 25.52
CA LEU A 313 -0.08 -6.80 25.21
C LEU A 313 -0.34 -6.95 23.72
N CYS A 314 0.44 -6.25 22.90
CA CYS A 314 0.34 -6.28 21.44
C CYS A 314 1.50 -7.06 20.82
N GLU A 315 1.99 -8.12 21.46
CA GLU A 315 3.11 -8.92 20.94
C GLU A 315 2.81 -9.47 19.53
N HIS A 316 3.71 -9.23 18.57
CA HIS A 316 3.65 -9.84 17.24
C HIS A 316 4.62 -11.02 17.17
N ARG A 317 4.06 -12.22 17.05
CA ARG A 317 4.84 -13.46 16.95
C ARG A 317 5.20 -13.78 15.50
N CYS A 318 6.46 -14.10 15.28
CA CYS A 318 6.98 -14.55 14.00
C CYS A 318 7.19 -16.07 13.97
N PRO A 319 7.21 -16.70 12.78
CA PRO A 319 7.64 -18.09 12.63
C PRO A 319 9.05 -18.31 13.21
N ASN A 320 9.36 -19.53 13.63
CA ASN A 320 10.61 -19.87 14.34
C ASN A 320 11.91 -19.48 13.62
N ASN A 321 11.89 -19.28 12.31
CA ASN A 321 13.04 -18.91 11.48
C ASN A 321 13.13 -17.41 11.16
N LYS A 322 12.22 -16.59 11.70
CA LYS A 322 12.14 -15.14 11.45
C LYS A 322 12.09 -14.35 12.76
N VAL A 323 12.48 -13.09 12.67
CA VAL A 323 12.44 -12.13 13.78
C VAL A 323 11.48 -11.00 13.46
N TYR A 324 10.78 -10.53 14.48
CA TYR A 324 9.93 -9.35 14.38
C TYR A 324 10.80 -8.11 14.22
N MET A 325 10.41 -7.22 13.31
CA MET A 325 10.95 -5.87 13.22
C MET A 325 9.80 -4.88 13.00
N ALA A 326 9.73 -3.84 13.84
CA ALA A 326 8.82 -2.72 13.62
C ALA A 326 9.20 -1.91 12.36
N CYS A 327 10.51 -1.82 12.10
CA CYS A 327 11.09 -1.00 11.05
C CYS A 327 11.93 -1.87 10.09
N GLY A 328 11.29 -2.84 9.43
CA GLY A 328 11.96 -3.68 8.43
C GLY A 328 11.98 -3.03 7.03
N PRO A 329 12.74 -3.61 6.08
CA PRO A 329 12.75 -3.14 4.70
C PRO A 329 11.39 -3.37 4.03
N SER A 330 10.87 -2.38 3.28
CA SER A 330 9.63 -2.55 2.50
C SER A 330 9.72 -3.65 1.44
N VAL A 331 10.93 -3.96 0.97
CA VAL A 331 11.22 -5.11 0.09
C VAL A 331 12.38 -5.89 0.69
N GLU A 332 12.09 -7.05 1.28
CA GLU A 332 13.10 -7.91 1.89
C GLU A 332 14.09 -8.46 0.81
N PRO A 333 15.41 -8.35 1.02
CA PRO A 333 16.39 -8.90 0.07
C PRO A 333 16.32 -10.40 0.01
N THR A 334 16.47 -10.92 -1.21
CA THR A 334 16.49 -12.36 -1.47
C THR A 334 17.83 -12.83 -2.01
N CYS A 335 18.03 -14.14 -2.13
CA CYS A 335 19.18 -14.70 -2.85
C CYS A 335 19.14 -14.46 -4.38
N ASN A 336 18.07 -13.86 -4.91
CA ASN A 336 17.92 -13.58 -6.34
C ASN A 336 18.33 -12.14 -6.67
N ASP A 337 19.54 -11.97 -7.22
CA ASP A 337 20.07 -10.67 -7.63
C ASP A 337 19.21 -9.92 -8.65
N ARG A 338 18.46 -10.64 -9.50
CA ARG A 338 17.54 -10.00 -10.46
C ARG A 338 16.33 -9.43 -9.74
N TYR A 339 15.80 -10.13 -8.74
CA TYR A 339 14.72 -9.61 -7.89
C TYR A 339 15.20 -8.37 -7.13
N ASN A 340 16.35 -8.47 -6.45
CA ASN A 340 16.89 -7.36 -5.66
C ASN A 340 17.14 -6.12 -6.54
N ARG A 341 17.77 -6.27 -7.71
CA ARG A 341 17.98 -5.13 -8.62
C ARG A 341 16.69 -4.52 -9.15
N LYS A 342 15.62 -5.29 -9.26
CA LYS A 342 14.35 -4.79 -9.78
C LYS A 342 13.54 -4.04 -8.72
N PHE A 343 13.52 -4.55 -7.49
CA PHE A 343 12.62 -4.07 -6.45
C PHE A 343 13.32 -3.30 -5.32
N GLN A 344 14.66 -3.33 -5.25
CA GLN A 344 15.45 -2.61 -4.25
C GLN A 344 16.28 -1.45 -4.82
N ALA A 345 16.33 -1.26 -6.14
CA ALA A 345 17.20 -0.26 -6.76
C ALA A 345 16.89 1.19 -6.32
N ASP A 346 15.67 1.49 -5.90
CA ASP A 346 15.26 2.82 -5.40
C ASP A 346 15.42 3.03 -3.89
N VAL A 347 15.89 2.00 -3.14
CA VAL A 347 16.00 2.04 -1.66
C VAL A 347 17.05 3.05 -1.16
N THR A 348 18.04 3.40 -1.99
CA THR A 348 19.08 4.39 -1.62
C THR A 348 18.57 5.83 -1.51
N SER A 349 17.42 6.15 -2.10
CA SER A 349 16.70 7.43 -1.97
C SER A 349 15.52 7.37 -0.99
N SER A 350 15.18 6.17 -0.50
CA SER A 350 13.93 5.88 0.24
C SER A 350 14.17 5.19 1.59
N ALA A 351 15.36 5.38 2.18
CA ALA A 351 15.79 4.82 3.48
C ALA A 351 14.86 5.14 4.68
N ASN A 352 13.87 6.02 4.52
CA ASN A 352 12.90 6.36 5.57
C ASN A 352 11.64 5.50 5.52
N TYR A 353 11.36 4.78 4.43
CA TYR A 353 10.15 3.98 4.32
C TYR A 353 10.44 2.55 4.77
N THR A 354 9.83 2.19 5.88
CA THR A 354 9.96 0.86 6.48
C THR A 354 8.61 0.16 6.53
N GLN A 355 8.64 -1.13 6.83
CA GLN A 355 7.44 -1.91 7.08
C GLN A 355 7.64 -2.79 8.30
N GLU A 356 6.66 -2.75 9.20
CA GLU A 356 6.56 -3.73 10.27
C GLU A 356 6.24 -5.13 9.74
N GLY A 357 6.92 -6.16 10.23
CA GLY A 357 6.69 -7.54 9.85
C GLY A 357 7.73 -8.53 10.40
N CYS A 358 7.73 -9.74 9.83
CA CYS A 358 8.66 -10.81 10.16
C CYS A 358 9.72 -10.96 9.06
N PHE A 359 10.99 -10.84 9.45
CA PHE A 359 12.14 -10.82 8.54
C PHE A 359 13.18 -11.87 8.92
N CYS A 360 14.07 -12.18 8.00
CA CYS A 360 15.20 -13.05 8.28
C CYS A 360 16.15 -12.43 9.33
N PRO A 361 16.62 -13.21 10.31
CA PRO A 361 17.54 -12.73 11.34
C PRO A 361 18.87 -12.28 10.73
N GLN A 362 19.59 -11.41 11.45
CA GLN A 362 20.91 -10.96 11.03
C GLN A 362 21.84 -12.14 10.71
N GLY A 363 22.56 -12.02 9.58
CA GLY A 363 23.43 -13.07 9.08
C GLY A 363 22.74 -14.11 8.19
N THR A 364 21.43 -13.98 7.94
CA THR A 364 20.70 -14.83 7.00
C THR A 364 19.99 -13.98 5.93
N THR A 365 19.63 -14.59 4.81
CA THR A 365 18.94 -13.96 3.68
C THR A 365 17.73 -14.77 3.28
N LEU A 366 16.64 -14.13 2.86
CA LEU A 366 15.47 -14.83 2.35
C LEU A 366 15.83 -15.58 1.05
N PHE A 367 15.58 -16.88 0.98
CA PHE A 367 15.95 -17.67 -0.20
C PHE A 367 15.24 -17.15 -1.46
N ASN A 368 13.92 -17.01 -1.41
CA ASN A 368 13.10 -16.30 -2.39
C ASN A 368 11.70 -16.03 -1.81
N THR A 369 10.86 -15.32 -2.57
CA THR A 369 9.50 -14.93 -2.19
C THR A 369 8.48 -16.08 -2.14
N VAL A 370 8.88 -17.31 -2.47
CA VAL A 370 7.98 -18.48 -2.55
C VAL A 370 8.18 -19.44 -1.38
N TYR A 371 9.43 -19.75 -1.02
CA TYR A 371 9.74 -20.76 0.00
C TYR A 371 9.85 -20.18 1.43
N ASP A 372 9.71 -18.87 1.60
CA ASP A 372 9.72 -18.13 2.88
C ASP A 372 10.78 -18.62 3.90
N THR A 373 11.95 -19.02 3.41
CA THR A 373 13.01 -19.66 4.19
C THR A 373 14.24 -18.78 4.24
N CYS A 374 14.79 -18.57 5.43
CA CYS A 374 16.04 -17.84 5.65
C CYS A 374 17.24 -18.79 5.56
N VAL A 375 18.24 -18.40 4.77
CA VAL A 375 19.45 -19.20 4.50
C VAL A 375 20.72 -18.42 4.87
N GLY A 376 21.76 -19.13 5.29
CA GLY A 376 23.05 -18.51 5.66
C GLY A 376 23.91 -18.20 4.43
N ASP A 377 23.91 -19.09 3.45
CA ASP A 377 24.59 -18.89 2.17
C ASP A 377 23.68 -19.23 0.98
N CYS A 378 23.42 -18.22 0.14
CA CYS A 378 22.63 -18.33 -1.08
C CYS A 378 23.16 -19.36 -2.10
N ARG A 379 24.42 -19.81 -1.98
CA ARG A 379 25.06 -20.77 -2.90
C ARG A 379 24.97 -22.22 -2.46
N THR A 380 24.90 -22.50 -1.16
CA THR A 380 25.02 -23.86 -0.63
C THR A 380 23.76 -24.34 0.05
N ASP A 381 22.95 -23.42 0.57
CA ASP A 381 21.75 -23.76 1.35
C ASP A 381 20.53 -23.74 0.44
N HIS A 382 20.37 -24.81 -0.35
CA HIS A 382 19.15 -25.03 -1.12
C HIS A 382 18.12 -25.81 -0.29
N PRO A 383 16.88 -25.30 -0.13
CA PRO A 383 15.82 -26.10 0.45
C PRO A 383 15.63 -27.37 -0.40
N ALA A 384 15.51 -28.52 0.25
CA ALA A 384 15.38 -29.81 -0.41
C ALA A 384 14.20 -29.77 -1.41
N PRO A 385 14.39 -30.16 -2.68
CA PRO A 385 13.29 -30.16 -3.64
C PRO A 385 12.19 -31.11 -3.16
N VAL A 386 10.96 -30.61 -3.08
CA VAL A 386 9.77 -31.46 -3.01
C VAL A 386 9.66 -32.14 -4.37
N SER A 387 10.16 -33.38 -4.45
CA SER A 387 10.03 -34.34 -5.55
C SER A 387 9.39 -33.82 -6.84
N CYS A 388 10.20 -33.24 -7.73
CA CYS A 388 9.88 -33.11 -9.14
C CYS A 388 11.03 -33.73 -9.94
N ASN A 389 10.71 -34.66 -10.83
CA ASN A 389 11.65 -35.49 -11.59
C ASN A 389 12.83 -34.68 -12.16
N ILE A 390 14.03 -35.14 -11.84
CA ILE A 390 15.31 -34.54 -12.24
C ILE A 390 15.44 -34.59 -13.77
N CYS A 391 15.48 -33.43 -14.43
CA CYS A 391 16.04 -33.30 -15.77
C CYS A 391 17.54 -33.01 -15.65
N THR A 392 18.40 -33.97 -16.00
CA THR A 392 19.85 -33.77 -16.10
C THR A 392 20.25 -33.30 -17.50
N CYS A 393 20.92 -32.14 -17.60
CA CYS A 393 21.70 -31.75 -18.77
C CYS A 393 22.98 -32.60 -18.85
N LYS A 394 23.22 -33.26 -20.00
CA LYS A 394 24.53 -33.85 -20.33
C LYS A 394 25.38 -32.82 -21.07
N PRO A 395 26.66 -32.62 -20.71
CA PRO A 395 27.58 -31.83 -21.52
C PRO A 395 28.07 -32.64 -22.73
N ASP A 396 28.14 -31.96 -23.87
CA ASP A 396 28.76 -32.43 -25.11
C ASP A 396 30.23 -32.83 -24.87
N VAL A 397 30.60 -34.03 -25.29
CA VAL A 397 32.00 -34.47 -25.38
C VAL A 397 32.46 -34.27 -26.81
N MET A 398 33.36 -33.31 -27.02
CA MET A 398 34.19 -33.26 -28.23
C MET A 398 35.10 -34.48 -28.24
N HIS A 399 35.11 -35.23 -29.35
CA HIS A 399 36.22 -36.13 -29.68
C HIS A 399 37.08 -35.47 -30.77
N TYR A 400 38.40 -35.52 -30.54
CA TYR A 400 39.46 -35.18 -31.49
C TYR A 400 39.44 -36.03 -32.74
#